data_AF-A0A7Y5IEH1-F1
#
_entry.id   AF-A0A7Y5IEH1-F1
#
_cell.length_a   1.000
_cell.length_b   1.000
_cell.length_c   1.000
_cell.angle_alpha   90.00
_cell.angle_beta   90.00
_cell.angle_gamma   90.00
#
_symmetry.space_group_name_H-M   'P 1'
#
loop_
_entity.id
_entity.type
_entity.pdbx_description
1 polymer ?
#
loop_
_entity_poly.entity_id
_entity_poly.type
_entity_poly.pdbx_seq_one_letter_code
_entity_poly.pdbx_strand_id
1 'polypeptide(L)'
;MRNLLLLLCLVSSAAAQYGRTAAGLTQDTLATVGSHVITTRDFLERFELMPWPNKDNKARIEATKRDFLHSLMAEKLLAMEATAQNLGNDPLTLRLQQNLEKLFVRDELYKTEVTSRIVITPEETREGMKRFPAEVEVVMLGIINQKDGDLLYKKVAAARNKRAVLWSFEDSLFVPLDTFVVKYGFKDRKVEDAVFALGKDSLTKPVQTEPFGTVMFYLLRRSTNMENAKFNTADRMHKVNNIIKDRKEDSIAVKFFASVTSPQRAEADPAVFFRMADSAYAILRRDSAELFGKGLFQFSPVGTERLRGQIADILDQPFISIATGPMTVQQVLDGLVNNNVVFPAPLETLQVRAVLNNNIKTVIQNEMLAREGLRRNLQQSAAVRHDIAVWMDNYRSARMLRAVLDTLAPPPDTLTPVQKERYRKEAVDAFIGELADRYGAAMREEALRNLSTTTTNMSTWRHIGFGGRILGVPQTRPQVDWIYERKKQDTINQ
;
A
#
# COMPACT_ATOMS: atom_id res chain seq x y z
N MET A 1 -18.86 -9.53 -69.22
CA MET A 1 -17.54 -9.04 -69.69
C MET A 1 -17.04 -7.98 -68.73
N ARG A 2 -15.74 -8.02 -68.42
CA ARG A 2 -14.96 -7.18 -67.47
C ARG A 2 -14.96 -7.62 -65.99
N ASN A 3 -14.23 -8.72 -65.77
CA ASN A 3 -13.24 -8.81 -64.69
C ASN A 3 -12.06 -7.88 -65.03
N LEU A 4 -11.43 -7.21 -64.04
CA LEU A 4 -10.00 -7.34 -63.71
C LEU A 4 -9.53 -6.39 -62.58
N LEU A 5 -8.89 -7.01 -61.58
CA LEU A 5 -7.79 -6.57 -60.71
C LEU A 5 -7.97 -5.54 -59.56
N LEU A 6 -8.10 -6.14 -58.37
CA LEU A 6 -7.39 -5.91 -57.11
C LEU A 6 -5.93 -5.39 -57.19
N LEU A 7 -5.50 -4.81 -56.06
CA LEU A 7 -4.14 -4.45 -55.59
C LEU A 7 -3.50 -3.13 -56.08
N LEU A 8 -3.48 -2.13 -55.19
CA LEU A 8 -2.31 -1.25 -55.03
C LEU A 8 -2.24 -0.64 -53.61
N CYS A 9 -1.42 -1.32 -52.80
CA CYS A 9 -0.49 -0.83 -51.78
C CYS A 9 -0.79 0.45 -50.99
N LEU A 10 -1.19 0.24 -49.73
CA LEU A 10 -0.49 0.76 -48.54
C LEU A 10 1.01 0.95 -48.79
N VAL A 11 1.52 2.18 -48.81
CA VAL A 11 2.75 2.67 -48.12
C VAL A 11 2.79 4.20 -48.32
N SER A 12 2.35 4.99 -47.33
CA SER A 12 2.86 6.36 -47.11
C SER A 12 2.18 7.05 -45.92
N SER A 13 2.39 6.55 -44.71
CA SER A 13 2.19 7.33 -43.48
C SER A 13 2.92 6.70 -42.29
N ALA A 14 4.23 6.45 -42.46
CA ALA A 14 5.12 6.03 -41.37
C ALA A 14 6.33 6.99 -41.16
N ALA A 15 6.37 8.12 -41.86
CA ALA A 15 7.51 9.06 -41.80
C ALA A 15 7.18 10.44 -41.20
N ALA A 16 6.01 10.62 -40.58
CA ALA A 16 5.57 11.94 -40.05
C ALA A 16 5.44 12.02 -38.52
N GLN A 17 5.83 10.98 -37.76
CA GLN A 17 5.75 11.00 -36.29
C GLN A 17 7.10 11.07 -35.55
N TYR A 18 8.23 11.07 -36.25
CA TYR A 18 9.57 11.25 -35.64
C TYR A 18 10.07 12.71 -35.66
N GLY A 19 9.25 13.64 -36.13
CA GLY A 19 9.58 15.07 -36.21
C GLY A 19 8.79 15.93 -35.23
N ARG A 20 8.68 15.56 -33.95
CA ARG A 20 8.38 16.54 -32.90
C ARG A 20 9.69 17.04 -32.32
N THR A 21 10.23 18.08 -32.94
CA THR A 21 11.23 18.97 -32.35
C THR A 21 10.80 19.36 -30.93
N ALA A 22 11.74 19.25 -30.00
CA ALA A 22 11.61 19.58 -28.58
C ALA A 22 10.91 20.92 -28.35
N ALA A 23 9.59 20.87 -28.12
CA ALA A 23 8.89 21.93 -27.41
C ALA A 23 9.53 22.04 -26.02
N GLY A 24 9.85 23.26 -25.60
CA GLY A 24 10.72 23.56 -24.44
C GLY A 24 10.52 22.61 -23.27
N LEU A 25 11.53 21.76 -23.04
CA LEU A 25 11.57 20.84 -21.90
C LEU A 25 11.42 21.64 -20.60
N THR A 26 10.56 21.17 -19.71
CA THR A 26 10.25 21.79 -18.42
C THR A 26 11.50 21.87 -17.52
N GLN A 27 11.49 22.81 -16.56
CA GLN A 27 12.62 22.98 -15.63
C GLN A 27 12.86 21.77 -14.72
N ASP A 28 11.84 20.95 -14.48
CA ASP A 28 11.91 19.73 -13.67
C ASP A 28 12.39 18.50 -14.45
N THR A 29 12.72 18.63 -15.74
CA THR A 29 13.27 17.52 -16.53
C THR A 29 14.70 17.19 -16.10
N LEU A 30 14.95 15.93 -15.71
CA LEU A 30 16.28 15.40 -15.38
C LEU A 30 16.91 14.58 -16.51
N ALA A 31 16.09 13.87 -17.29
CA ALA A 31 16.56 13.11 -18.44
C ALA A 31 15.43 12.91 -19.48
N THR A 32 15.81 12.60 -20.71
CA THR A 32 14.91 12.20 -21.79
C THR A 32 15.32 10.83 -22.31
N VAL A 33 14.33 9.98 -22.61
CA VAL A 33 14.50 8.65 -23.19
C VAL A 33 13.45 8.49 -24.29
N GLY A 34 13.84 8.73 -25.54
CA GLY A 34 12.90 8.84 -26.67
C GLY A 34 11.84 9.90 -26.41
N SER A 35 10.57 9.50 -26.46
CA SER A 35 9.42 10.37 -26.18
C SER A 35 9.13 10.56 -24.67
N HIS A 36 9.86 9.89 -23.78
CA HIS A 36 9.62 9.94 -22.34
C HIS A 36 10.56 10.92 -21.66
N VAL A 37 10.01 11.63 -20.66
CA VAL A 37 10.74 12.55 -19.79
C VAL A 37 10.82 11.93 -18.41
N ILE A 38 12.01 11.92 -17.82
CA ILE A 38 12.21 11.61 -16.40
C ILE A 38 12.28 12.95 -15.67
N THR A 39 11.31 13.21 -14.81
CA THR A 39 11.18 14.44 -14.04
C THR A 39 11.83 14.32 -12.66
N THR A 40 11.92 15.46 -11.96
CA THR A 40 12.26 15.50 -10.53
C THR A 40 11.35 14.63 -9.68
N ARG A 41 10.05 14.59 -9.99
CA ARG A 41 9.09 13.76 -9.26
C ARG A 41 9.43 12.28 -9.41
N ASP A 42 9.65 11.81 -10.64
CA ASP A 42 9.99 10.40 -10.92
C ASP A 42 11.23 9.96 -10.15
N PHE A 43 12.24 10.83 -10.13
CA PHE A 43 13.48 10.58 -9.41
C PHE A 43 13.28 10.55 -7.91
N LEU A 44 12.68 11.60 -7.31
CA LEU A 44 12.55 11.70 -5.86
C LEU A 44 11.64 10.61 -5.29
N GLU A 45 10.52 10.33 -5.96
CA GLU A 45 9.59 9.30 -5.53
C GLU A 45 10.28 7.95 -5.40
N ARG A 46 11.18 7.60 -6.33
CA ARG A 46 11.90 6.33 -6.24
C ARG A 46 13.13 6.42 -5.35
N PHE A 47 13.98 7.43 -5.53
CA PHE A 47 15.22 7.59 -4.76
C PHE A 47 14.97 7.69 -3.25
N GLU A 48 13.90 8.37 -2.84
CA GLU A 48 13.59 8.58 -1.42
C GLU A 48 12.90 7.39 -0.76
N LEU A 49 12.10 6.63 -1.51
CA LEU A 49 11.23 5.59 -0.94
C LEU A 49 11.81 4.18 -1.01
N MET A 50 12.99 4.01 -1.61
CA MET A 50 13.68 2.73 -1.72
C MET A 50 15.12 2.79 -1.18
N PRO A 51 15.66 1.65 -0.74
CA PRO A 51 17.06 1.58 -0.39
C PRO A 51 17.94 1.59 -1.63
N TRP A 52 19.10 2.25 -1.55
CA TRP A 52 20.05 2.32 -2.65
C TRP A 52 21.50 2.28 -2.16
N PRO A 53 22.43 1.57 -2.85
CA PRO A 53 23.82 1.51 -2.45
C PRO A 53 24.48 2.89 -2.31
N ASN A 54 25.23 3.11 -1.23
CA ASN A 54 25.94 4.36 -0.92
C ASN A 54 25.04 5.61 -0.76
N LYS A 55 23.71 5.48 -0.62
CA LYS A 55 22.81 6.62 -0.39
C LYS A 55 23.07 7.31 0.95
N ASP A 56 23.46 6.54 1.95
CA ASP A 56 23.84 6.98 3.30
C ASP A 56 25.19 7.70 3.35
N ASN A 57 26.02 7.57 2.31
CA ASN A 57 27.31 8.24 2.23
C ASN A 57 27.17 9.65 1.62
N LYS A 58 27.11 10.68 2.49
CA LYS A 58 27.04 12.10 2.09
C LYS A 58 28.12 12.53 1.10
N ALA A 59 29.35 12.02 1.24
CA ALA A 59 30.44 12.38 0.34
C ALA A 59 30.26 11.83 -1.08
N ARG A 60 29.42 10.79 -1.24
CA ARG A 60 29.13 10.16 -2.53
C ARG A 60 27.77 10.52 -3.10
N ILE A 61 26.96 11.34 -2.42
CA ILE A 61 25.56 11.55 -2.78
C ILE A 61 25.37 12.01 -4.24
N GLU A 62 26.24 12.88 -4.75
CA GLU A 62 26.17 13.33 -6.15
C GLU A 62 26.43 12.20 -7.16
N ALA A 63 27.41 11.34 -6.88
CA ALA A 63 27.67 10.15 -7.69
C ALA A 63 26.51 9.16 -7.58
N THR A 64 25.99 8.95 -6.36
CA THR A 64 24.86 8.07 -6.10
C THR A 64 23.59 8.52 -6.83
N LYS A 65 23.30 9.83 -6.86
CA LYS A 65 22.19 10.40 -7.63
C LYS A 65 22.33 10.10 -9.12
N ARG A 66 23.54 10.27 -9.67
CA ARG A 66 23.86 9.99 -11.07
C ARG A 66 23.67 8.50 -11.41
N ASP A 67 24.24 7.62 -10.59
CA ASP A 67 24.11 6.17 -10.75
C ASP A 67 22.65 5.72 -10.72
N PHE A 68 21.86 6.31 -9.82
CA PHE A 68 20.43 6.06 -9.75
C PHE A 68 19.70 6.55 -11.01
N LEU A 69 19.96 7.78 -11.48
CA LEU A 69 19.32 8.30 -12.69
C LEU A 69 19.68 7.46 -13.92
N HIS A 70 20.94 7.03 -14.08
CA HIS A 70 21.33 6.09 -15.14
C HIS A 70 20.55 4.77 -15.07
N SER A 71 20.33 4.26 -13.87
CA SER A 71 19.55 3.04 -13.67
C SER A 71 18.07 3.23 -14.00
N LEU A 72 17.49 4.39 -13.68
CA LEU A 72 16.13 4.75 -14.11
C LEU A 72 16.02 4.90 -15.62
N MET A 73 17.01 5.53 -16.27
CA MET A 73 17.08 5.63 -17.73
C MET A 73 17.16 4.25 -18.39
N ALA A 74 18.02 3.35 -17.87
CA ALA A 74 18.10 1.97 -18.33
C ALA A 74 16.76 1.24 -18.18
N GLU A 75 16.07 1.42 -17.05
CA GLU A 75 14.75 0.81 -16.85
C GLU A 75 13.74 1.29 -17.90
N LYS A 76 13.70 2.60 -18.20
CA LYS A 76 12.81 3.16 -19.23
C LYS A 76 13.18 2.66 -20.63
N LEU A 77 14.47 2.60 -20.97
CA LEU A 77 14.94 2.06 -22.25
C LEU A 77 14.48 0.61 -22.46
N LEU A 78 14.68 -0.24 -21.45
CA LEU A 78 14.27 -1.64 -21.48
C LEU A 78 12.76 -1.79 -21.54
N ALA A 79 11.99 -0.98 -20.80
CA ALA A 79 10.53 -1.00 -20.83
C ALA A 79 9.96 -0.59 -22.19
N MET A 80 10.57 0.42 -22.83
CA MET A 80 10.21 0.86 -24.19
C MET A 80 10.49 -0.25 -25.20
N GLU A 81 11.66 -0.87 -25.14
CA GLU A 81 12.01 -1.97 -26.04
C GLU A 81 11.10 -3.19 -25.82
N ALA A 82 10.77 -3.51 -24.56
CA ALA A 82 9.79 -4.55 -24.25
C ALA A 82 8.46 -4.27 -24.96
N THR A 83 7.99 -3.03 -24.89
CA THR A 83 6.74 -2.60 -25.53
C THR A 83 6.83 -2.70 -27.06
N ALA A 84 7.94 -2.27 -27.65
CA ALA A 84 8.20 -2.38 -29.09
C ALA A 84 8.21 -3.83 -29.58
N GLN A 85 8.68 -4.77 -28.74
CA GLN A 85 8.69 -6.21 -29.02
C GLN A 85 7.41 -6.94 -28.56
N ASN A 86 6.38 -6.21 -28.12
CA ASN A 86 5.14 -6.77 -27.55
C ASN A 86 5.37 -7.71 -26.35
N LEU A 87 6.50 -7.56 -25.65
CA LEU A 87 6.81 -8.25 -24.40
C LEU A 87 6.06 -7.58 -23.24
N GLY A 88 5.37 -8.39 -22.43
CA GLY A 88 4.51 -7.89 -21.36
C GLY A 88 3.10 -7.52 -21.82
N ASN A 89 2.61 -8.12 -22.91
CA ASN A 89 1.21 -8.07 -23.33
C ASN A 89 0.52 -9.45 -23.22
N ASP A 90 1.11 -10.36 -22.44
CA ASP A 90 0.54 -11.67 -22.18
C ASP A 90 -0.56 -11.63 -21.09
N PRO A 91 -1.42 -12.65 -20.99
CA PRO A 91 -2.54 -12.65 -20.03
C PRO A 91 -2.13 -12.50 -18.55
N LEU A 92 -0.93 -12.92 -18.16
CA LEU A 92 -0.45 -12.71 -16.79
C LEU A 92 -0.13 -11.23 -16.55
N THR A 93 0.53 -10.59 -17.51
CA THR A 93 0.86 -9.16 -17.41
C THR A 93 -0.37 -8.27 -17.41
N LEU A 94 -1.37 -8.58 -18.24
CA LEU A 94 -2.65 -7.84 -18.26
C LEU A 94 -3.41 -7.97 -16.93
N ARG A 95 -3.40 -9.16 -16.31
CA ARG A 95 -3.98 -9.35 -14.96
C ARG A 95 -3.24 -8.55 -13.90
N LEU A 96 -1.90 -8.52 -13.95
CA LEU A 96 -1.10 -7.68 -13.04
C LEU A 96 -1.49 -6.21 -13.17
N GLN A 97 -1.59 -5.70 -14.40
CA GLN A 97 -1.99 -4.32 -14.66
C GLN A 97 -3.39 -4.02 -14.12
N GLN A 98 -4.37 -4.90 -14.36
CA GLN A 98 -5.73 -4.75 -13.84
C GLN A 98 -5.77 -4.75 -12.31
N ASN A 99 -4.95 -5.58 -11.65
CA ASN A 99 -4.86 -5.62 -10.20
C ASN A 99 -4.25 -4.33 -9.63
N LEU A 100 -3.19 -3.80 -10.28
CA LEU A 100 -2.60 -2.52 -9.92
C LEU A 100 -3.59 -1.36 -10.12
N GLU A 101 -4.34 -1.37 -11.22
CA GLU A 101 -5.37 -0.37 -11.49
C GLU A 101 -6.42 -0.35 -10.38
N LYS A 102 -7.00 -1.50 -10.03
CA LYS A 102 -7.97 -1.60 -8.92
C LYS A 102 -7.39 -1.10 -7.59
N LEU A 103 -6.12 -1.42 -7.32
CA LEU A 103 -5.42 -0.99 -6.11
C LEU A 103 -5.28 0.54 -6.04
N PHE A 104 -4.75 1.16 -7.09
CA PHE A 104 -4.50 2.61 -7.13
C PHE A 104 -5.79 3.42 -7.30
N VAL A 105 -6.79 2.90 -8.00
CA VAL A 105 -8.13 3.51 -8.06
C VAL A 105 -8.76 3.58 -6.68
N ARG A 106 -8.64 2.52 -5.87
CA ARG A 106 -9.14 2.52 -4.49
C ARG A 106 -8.38 3.52 -3.61
N ASP A 107 -7.06 3.62 -3.80
CA ASP A 107 -6.25 4.60 -3.09
C ASP A 107 -6.66 6.04 -3.44
N GLU A 108 -6.88 6.32 -4.72
CA GLU A 108 -7.32 7.63 -5.20
C GLU A 108 -8.74 7.97 -4.73
N LEU A 109 -9.63 6.97 -4.69
CA LEU A 109 -10.96 7.11 -4.10
C LEU A 109 -10.87 7.51 -2.63
N TYR A 110 -9.99 6.86 -1.86
CA TYR A 110 -9.77 7.21 -0.45
C TYR A 110 -9.23 8.62 -0.28
N LYS A 111 -8.24 9.04 -1.09
CA LYS A 111 -7.73 10.41 -1.04
C LYS A 111 -8.82 11.44 -1.34
N THR A 112 -9.66 11.17 -2.33
CA THR A 112 -10.74 12.05 -2.76
C THR A 112 -11.87 12.12 -1.74
N GLU A 113 -12.23 11.00 -1.10
CA GLU A 113 -13.44 10.91 -0.26
C GLU A 113 -13.16 11.02 1.22
N VAL A 114 -11.94 10.72 1.65
CA VAL A 114 -11.53 10.72 3.05
C VAL A 114 -10.51 11.83 3.28
N THR A 115 -9.32 11.72 2.69
CA THR A 115 -8.21 12.62 3.02
C THR A 115 -8.51 14.08 2.69
N SER A 116 -9.09 14.36 1.52
CA SER A 116 -9.41 15.73 1.08
C SER A 116 -10.44 16.45 1.97
N ARG A 117 -11.24 15.67 2.72
CA ARG A 117 -12.33 16.19 3.56
C ARG A 117 -11.90 16.47 4.99
N ILE A 118 -10.64 16.19 5.34
CA ILE A 118 -10.13 16.42 6.68
C ILE A 118 -9.75 17.89 6.82
N VAL A 119 -10.43 18.57 7.72
CA VAL A 119 -10.08 19.92 8.17
C VAL A 119 -9.79 19.85 9.65
N ILE A 120 -8.59 20.24 10.07
CA ILE A 120 -8.22 20.34 11.48
C ILE A 120 -8.42 21.80 11.90
N THR A 121 -9.27 22.02 12.90
CA THR A 121 -9.57 23.38 13.39
C THR A 121 -8.57 23.82 14.46
N PRO A 122 -8.31 25.13 14.60
CA PRO A 122 -7.46 25.66 15.67
C PRO A 122 -7.94 25.25 17.07
N GLU A 123 -9.26 25.14 17.27
CA GLU A 123 -9.90 24.69 18.51
C GLU A 123 -9.50 23.26 18.86
N GLU A 124 -9.55 22.36 17.89
CA GLU A 124 -9.17 20.95 18.06
C GLU A 124 -7.68 20.83 18.39
N THR A 125 -6.82 21.56 17.68
CA THR A 125 -5.39 21.59 17.97
C THR A 125 -5.13 22.16 19.36
N ARG A 126 -5.79 23.25 19.76
CA ARG A 126 -5.63 23.85 21.09
C ARG A 126 -6.04 22.88 22.20
N GLU A 127 -7.18 22.22 22.06
CA GLU A 127 -7.65 21.24 23.04
C GLU A 127 -6.71 20.03 23.09
N GLY A 128 -6.27 19.52 21.94
CA GLY A 128 -5.29 18.45 21.86
C GLY A 128 -3.96 18.82 22.51
N MET A 129 -3.43 20.02 22.26
CA MET A 129 -2.19 20.52 22.87
C MET A 129 -2.28 20.62 24.40
N LYS A 130 -3.46 20.95 24.94
CA LYS A 130 -3.73 20.95 26.38
C LYS A 130 -3.75 19.54 26.97
N ARG A 131 -4.37 18.58 26.28
CA ARG A 131 -4.52 17.19 26.75
C ARG A 131 -3.29 16.32 26.52
N PHE A 132 -2.50 16.61 25.49
CA PHE A 132 -1.37 15.77 25.05
C PHE A 132 -0.36 15.40 26.16
N PRO A 133 0.10 16.32 27.02
CA PRO A 133 1.03 15.97 28.10
C PRO A 133 0.34 15.35 29.31
N ALA A 134 -0.99 15.33 29.37
CA ALA A 134 -1.73 14.84 30.53
C ALA A 134 -2.04 13.35 30.40
N GLU A 135 -1.98 12.66 31.54
CA GLU A 135 -2.45 11.30 31.71
C GLU A 135 -3.39 11.24 32.92
N VAL A 136 -4.42 10.41 32.82
CA VAL A 136 -5.49 10.32 33.81
C VAL A 136 -5.68 8.86 34.18
N GLU A 137 -5.36 8.52 35.42
CA GLU A 137 -5.55 7.19 35.98
C GLU A 137 -6.95 7.10 36.58
N VAL A 138 -7.72 6.12 36.12
CA VAL A 138 -9.11 5.92 36.51
C VAL A 138 -9.40 4.45 36.84
N VAL A 139 -10.38 4.23 37.72
CA VAL A 139 -11.04 2.93 37.87
C VAL A 139 -12.26 2.91 36.97
N MET A 140 -12.40 1.85 36.15
CA MET A 140 -13.62 1.56 35.41
C MET A 140 -14.63 0.88 36.32
N LEU A 141 -15.86 1.40 36.35
CA LEU A 141 -16.97 0.83 37.08
C LEU A 141 -18.01 0.33 36.07
N GLY A 142 -18.22 -0.98 36.02
CA GLY A 142 -19.28 -1.59 35.22
C GLY A 142 -20.64 -1.32 35.87
N ILE A 143 -21.54 -0.68 35.13
CA ILE A 143 -22.87 -0.32 35.62
C ILE A 143 -23.90 -1.33 35.13
N ILE A 144 -24.75 -1.81 36.05
CA ILE A 144 -25.76 -2.83 35.76
C ILE A 144 -26.78 -2.33 34.72
N ASN A 145 -27.24 -1.08 34.86
CA ASN A 145 -28.10 -0.43 33.89
C ASN A 145 -28.02 1.11 33.98
N GLN A 146 -28.52 1.79 32.96
CA GLN A 146 -28.48 3.25 32.86
C GLN A 146 -29.11 3.98 34.06
N LYS A 147 -30.23 3.46 34.61
CA LYS A 147 -30.94 4.12 35.73
C LYS A 147 -30.11 4.07 37.01
N ASP A 148 -29.45 2.94 37.28
CA ASP A 148 -28.58 2.75 38.44
C ASP A 148 -27.34 3.63 38.33
N GLY A 149 -26.76 3.76 37.13
CA GLY A 149 -25.67 4.69 36.87
C GLY A 149 -26.05 6.16 37.12
N ASP A 150 -27.23 6.57 36.66
CA ASP A 150 -27.73 7.93 36.89
C ASP A 150 -28.01 8.20 38.38
N LEU A 151 -28.53 7.20 39.10
CA LEU A 151 -28.75 7.26 40.55
C LEU A 151 -27.43 7.39 41.29
N LEU A 152 -26.46 6.52 40.99
CA LEU A 152 -25.13 6.52 41.58
C LEU A 152 -24.45 7.87 41.36
N TYR A 153 -24.46 8.38 40.12
CA TYR A 153 -23.89 9.68 39.78
C TYR A 153 -24.48 10.81 40.63
N LYS A 154 -25.82 10.88 40.74
CA LYS A 154 -26.50 11.90 41.54
C LYS A 154 -26.12 11.83 43.03
N LYS A 155 -26.06 10.62 43.59
CA LYS A 155 -25.73 10.40 45.01
C LYS A 155 -24.27 10.76 45.31
N VAL A 156 -23.34 10.36 44.46
CA VAL A 156 -21.91 10.65 44.63
C VAL A 156 -21.62 12.13 44.38
N ALA A 157 -22.25 12.76 43.38
CA ALA A 157 -22.04 14.18 43.08
C ALA A 157 -22.49 15.10 44.24
N ALA A 158 -23.56 14.74 44.95
CA ALA A 158 -24.08 15.50 46.10
C ALA A 158 -23.32 15.23 47.42
N ALA A 159 -22.46 14.22 47.47
CA ALA A 159 -21.80 13.80 48.69
C ALA A 159 -20.61 14.70 49.07
N ARG A 160 -20.46 14.99 50.38
CA ARG A 160 -19.25 15.64 50.91
C ARG A 160 -18.02 14.72 50.81
N ASN A 161 -18.19 13.43 51.11
CA ASN A 161 -17.15 12.41 50.93
C ASN A 161 -17.52 11.47 49.78
N LYS A 162 -17.21 11.91 48.55
CA LYS A 162 -17.56 11.21 47.30
C LYS A 162 -17.01 9.78 47.27
N ARG A 163 -15.79 9.55 47.78
CA ARG A 163 -15.16 8.23 47.80
C ARG A 163 -15.92 7.27 48.72
N ALA A 164 -16.19 7.67 49.96
CA ALA A 164 -16.91 6.82 50.91
C ALA A 164 -18.32 6.46 50.40
N VAL A 165 -19.04 7.43 49.84
CA VAL A 165 -20.38 7.20 49.27
C VAL A 165 -20.32 6.31 48.04
N LEU A 166 -19.31 6.45 47.17
CA LEU A 166 -19.15 5.57 46.03
C LEU A 166 -19.00 4.10 46.47
N TRP A 167 -18.06 3.83 47.37
CA TRP A 167 -17.77 2.44 47.80
C TRP A 167 -18.86 1.84 48.68
N SER A 168 -19.79 2.64 49.24
CA SER A 168 -20.97 2.08 49.91
C SER A 168 -21.98 1.42 48.97
N PHE A 169 -21.86 1.64 47.66
CA PHE A 169 -22.71 1.03 46.62
C PHE A 169 -22.01 -0.07 45.82
N GLU A 170 -20.79 -0.45 46.21
CA GLU A 170 -20.09 -1.59 45.60
C GLU A 170 -20.96 -2.85 45.70
N ASP A 171 -20.98 -3.66 44.64
CA ASP A 171 -21.79 -4.87 44.46
C ASP A 171 -23.32 -4.67 44.44
N SER A 172 -23.82 -3.44 44.55
CA SER A 172 -25.27 -3.13 44.49
C SER A 172 -25.67 -2.30 43.28
N LEU A 173 -24.87 -1.30 42.88
CA LEU A 173 -25.14 -0.45 41.70
C LEU A 173 -24.06 -0.56 40.61
N PHE A 174 -22.88 -1.04 40.97
CA PHE A 174 -21.77 -1.22 40.04
C PHE A 174 -20.83 -2.33 40.50
N VAL A 175 -20.02 -2.82 39.55
CA VAL A 175 -18.90 -3.73 39.80
C VAL A 175 -17.61 -3.03 39.36
N PRO A 176 -16.58 -2.87 40.22
CA PRO A 176 -15.29 -2.39 39.80
C PRO A 176 -14.68 -3.39 38.82
N LEU A 177 -14.26 -2.91 37.65
CA LEU A 177 -13.65 -3.75 36.64
C LEU A 177 -12.13 -3.67 36.76
N ASP A 178 -11.52 -2.69 36.10
CA ASP A 178 -10.06 -2.57 36.04
C ASP A 178 -9.62 -1.10 36.17
N THR A 179 -8.36 -0.90 36.56
CA THR A 179 -7.69 0.40 36.62
C THR A 179 -6.81 0.57 35.41
N PHE A 180 -6.93 1.72 34.73
CA PHE A 180 -6.13 2.00 33.55
C PHE A 180 -5.86 3.49 33.38
N VAL A 181 -4.85 3.79 32.57
CA VAL A 181 -4.40 5.15 32.27
C VAL A 181 -4.93 5.58 30.91
N VAL A 182 -5.67 6.69 30.90
CA VAL A 182 -6.14 7.35 29.68
C VAL A 182 -5.18 8.47 29.33
N LYS A 183 -4.71 8.46 28.08
CA LYS A 183 -3.83 9.47 27.48
C LYS A 183 -4.50 10.06 26.25
N TYR A 184 -4.09 11.25 25.82
CA TYR A 184 -4.57 11.78 24.55
C TYR A 184 -4.15 10.89 23.38
N GLY A 185 -5.09 10.57 22.50
CA GLY A 185 -4.93 9.53 21.48
C GLY A 185 -5.46 8.16 21.91
N PHE A 186 -6.23 8.08 23.01
CA PHE A 186 -6.92 6.84 23.38
C PHE A 186 -7.90 6.42 22.28
N LYS A 187 -8.00 5.12 22.03
CA LYS A 187 -8.73 4.55 20.89
C LYS A 187 -10.23 4.88 20.93
N ASP A 188 -10.84 4.73 22.10
CA ASP A 188 -12.24 5.14 22.29
C ASP A 188 -12.31 6.63 22.67
N ARG A 189 -12.69 7.46 21.70
CA ARG A 189 -12.82 8.91 21.90
C ARG A 189 -13.89 9.26 22.94
N LYS A 190 -14.97 8.49 23.07
CA LYS A 190 -16.01 8.76 24.07
C LYS A 190 -15.45 8.57 25.48
N VAL A 191 -14.67 7.51 25.68
CA VAL A 191 -13.95 7.27 26.94
C VAL A 191 -12.93 8.39 27.20
N GLU A 192 -12.12 8.75 26.20
CA GLU A 192 -11.16 9.84 26.34
C GLU A 192 -11.85 11.15 26.76
N ASP A 193 -12.87 11.58 26.02
CA ASP A 193 -13.57 12.85 26.27
C ASP A 193 -14.22 12.84 27.67
N ALA A 194 -14.84 11.73 28.09
CA ALA A 194 -15.42 11.58 29.42
C ALA A 194 -14.36 11.68 30.53
N VAL A 195 -13.22 11.02 30.39
CA VAL A 195 -12.15 10.99 31.40
C VAL A 195 -11.39 12.32 31.45
N PHE A 196 -11.13 12.97 30.31
CA PHE A 196 -10.51 14.29 30.31
C PHE A 196 -11.46 15.39 30.82
N ALA A 197 -12.77 15.20 30.72
CA ALA A 197 -13.77 16.09 31.32
C ALA A 197 -13.91 15.95 32.85
N LEU A 198 -13.30 14.94 33.48
CA LEU A 198 -13.33 14.77 34.94
C LEU A 198 -12.70 15.98 35.65
N GLY A 199 -13.53 16.88 36.18
CA GLY A 199 -13.08 18.02 36.98
C GLY A 199 -12.78 17.61 38.42
N LYS A 200 -13.24 18.44 39.38
CA LYS A 200 -13.30 18.06 40.80
C LYS A 200 -14.33 16.96 41.08
N ASP A 201 -15.14 16.63 40.08
CA ASP A 201 -16.08 15.53 40.12
C ASP A 201 -15.31 14.27 39.82
N SER A 202 -14.92 13.55 40.88
CA SER A 202 -14.14 12.34 40.81
C SER A 202 -14.83 11.19 40.05
N LEU A 203 -16.00 11.39 39.44
CA LEU A 203 -16.80 10.35 38.78
C LEU A 203 -17.47 10.91 37.51
N THR A 204 -17.41 10.17 36.40
CA THR A 204 -18.11 10.55 35.15
C THR A 204 -19.60 10.25 35.25
N LYS A 205 -20.41 10.82 34.34
CA LYS A 205 -21.73 10.25 34.02
C LYS A 205 -21.57 8.86 33.38
N PRO A 206 -22.63 8.03 33.33
CA PRO A 206 -22.58 6.76 32.59
C PRO A 206 -22.24 6.96 31.11
N VAL A 207 -21.33 6.14 30.60
CA VAL A 207 -20.81 6.16 29.22
C VAL A 207 -21.03 4.78 28.61
N GLN A 208 -21.64 4.71 27.43
CA GLN A 208 -21.78 3.46 26.70
C GLN A 208 -20.50 3.15 25.90
N THR A 209 -19.96 1.95 26.08
CA THR A 209 -18.75 1.45 25.41
C THR A 209 -19.02 0.10 24.74
N GLU A 210 -18.37 -0.16 23.61
CA GLU A 210 -18.67 -1.35 22.78
C GLU A 210 -18.09 -2.70 23.23
N PRO A 211 -17.18 -2.80 24.24
CA PRO A 211 -16.93 -4.10 24.89
C PRO A 211 -17.55 -4.24 26.30
N PHE A 212 -17.73 -3.16 27.05
CA PHE A 212 -18.07 -3.24 28.48
C PHE A 212 -19.49 -2.77 28.82
N GLY A 213 -20.28 -2.40 27.82
CA GLY A 213 -21.62 -1.86 28.05
C GLY A 213 -21.58 -0.48 28.70
N THR A 214 -22.49 -0.23 29.63
CA THR A 214 -22.55 1.05 30.36
C THR A 214 -21.51 1.06 31.48
N VAL A 215 -20.59 2.03 31.45
CA VAL A 215 -19.52 2.17 32.44
C VAL A 215 -19.45 3.59 32.98
N MET A 216 -18.84 3.75 34.16
CA MET A 216 -18.45 5.05 34.73
C MET A 216 -16.98 5.02 35.10
N PHE A 217 -16.32 6.18 35.11
CA PHE A 217 -14.90 6.28 35.45
C PHE A 217 -14.72 7.09 36.71
N TYR A 218 -14.05 6.51 37.70
CA TYR A 218 -13.67 7.19 38.93
C TYR A 218 -12.21 7.65 38.85
N LEU A 219 -11.96 8.93 39.10
CA LEU A 219 -10.64 9.53 39.08
C LEU A 219 -9.79 9.07 40.27
N LEU A 220 -8.68 8.40 39.98
CA LEU A 220 -7.65 8.11 40.97
C LEU A 220 -6.61 9.21 41.02
N ARG A 221 -6.03 9.53 39.86
CA ARG A 221 -4.90 10.45 39.76
C ARG A 221 -4.87 11.17 38.40
N ARG A 222 -4.38 12.41 38.44
CA ARG A 222 -3.91 13.13 37.25
C ARG A 222 -2.40 13.31 37.36
N SER A 223 -1.68 13.01 36.30
CA SER A 223 -0.25 13.26 36.20
C SER A 223 0.13 13.78 34.83
N THR A 224 1.39 14.19 34.71
CA THR A 224 2.00 14.57 33.45
C THR A 224 2.71 13.36 32.86
N ASN A 225 2.34 12.97 31.65
CA ASN A 225 3.10 12.00 30.89
C ASN A 225 4.43 12.65 30.47
N MET A 226 5.51 12.26 31.15
CA MET A 226 6.85 12.80 30.93
C MET A 226 7.40 12.51 29.53
N GLU A 227 6.97 11.43 28.86
CA GLU A 227 7.36 11.15 27.48
C GLU A 227 6.75 12.18 26.52
N ASN A 228 5.47 12.47 26.69
CA ASN A 228 4.75 13.45 25.87
C ASN A 228 5.18 14.90 26.21
N ALA A 229 5.51 15.17 27.48
CA ALA A 229 5.92 16.50 27.93
C ALA A 229 7.30 16.92 27.41
N LYS A 230 8.19 15.97 27.08
CA LYS A 230 9.53 16.23 26.56
C LYS A 230 9.54 16.83 25.14
N PHE A 231 8.49 16.62 24.35
CA PHE A 231 8.42 17.19 23.00
C PHE A 231 8.36 18.71 23.05
N ASN A 232 9.12 19.35 22.15
CA ASN A 232 8.99 20.78 21.89
C ASN A 232 7.61 21.10 21.28
N THR A 233 7.26 22.38 21.19
CA THR A 233 5.94 22.82 20.74
C THR A 233 5.60 22.35 19.32
N ALA A 234 6.57 22.36 18.39
CA ALA A 234 6.34 21.97 17.00
C ALA A 234 6.08 20.45 16.88
N ASP A 235 6.91 19.62 17.50
CA ASP A 235 6.75 18.17 17.51
C ASP A 235 5.45 17.75 18.20
N ARG A 236 5.10 18.43 19.29
CA ARG A 236 3.84 18.22 20.00
C ARG A 236 2.65 18.54 19.11
N MET A 237 2.68 19.68 18.41
CA MET A 237 1.62 20.08 17.49
C MET A 237 1.48 19.08 16.34
N HIS A 238 2.59 18.59 15.78
CA HIS A 238 2.58 17.55 14.75
C HIS A 238 1.92 16.25 15.26
N LYS A 239 2.29 15.76 16.45
CA LYS A 239 1.69 14.56 17.06
C LYS A 239 0.20 14.74 17.35
N VAL A 240 -0.20 15.89 17.88
CA VAL A 240 -1.61 16.22 18.13
C VAL A 240 -2.41 16.24 16.83
N ASN A 241 -1.90 16.92 15.80
CA ASN A 241 -2.56 17.00 14.50
C ASN A 241 -2.69 15.62 13.85
N ASN A 242 -1.70 14.74 13.99
CA ASN A 242 -1.81 13.36 13.52
C ASN A 242 -2.91 12.59 14.24
N ILE A 243 -3.00 12.67 15.58
CA ILE A 243 -4.08 12.02 16.33
C ILE A 243 -5.46 12.53 15.88
N ILE A 244 -5.60 13.84 15.68
CA ILE A 244 -6.87 14.44 15.20
C ILE A 244 -7.18 13.95 13.78
N LYS A 245 -6.16 13.95 12.91
CA LYS A 245 -6.26 13.47 11.52
C LYS A 245 -6.73 12.02 11.49
N ASP A 246 -6.04 11.12 12.19
CA ASP A 246 -6.33 9.68 12.21
C ASP A 246 -7.79 9.42 12.64
N ARG A 247 -8.26 10.13 13.67
CA ARG A 247 -9.66 10.03 14.15
C ARG A 247 -10.68 10.48 13.10
N LYS A 248 -10.37 11.55 12.37
CA LYS A 248 -11.25 12.04 11.31
C LYS A 248 -11.21 11.10 10.11
N GLU A 249 -10.03 10.60 9.76
CA GLU A 249 -9.84 9.57 8.73
C GLU A 249 -10.70 8.35 9.02
N ASP A 250 -10.59 7.76 10.21
CA ASP A 250 -11.39 6.59 10.61
C ASP A 250 -12.89 6.88 10.51
N SER A 251 -13.35 8.02 11.05
CA SER A 251 -14.76 8.36 11.05
C SER A 251 -15.32 8.56 9.64
N ILE A 252 -14.60 9.26 8.77
CA ILE A 252 -15.02 9.53 7.39
C ILE A 252 -14.92 8.25 6.56
N ALA A 253 -13.84 7.49 6.70
CA ALA A 253 -13.61 6.25 5.98
C ALA A 253 -14.68 5.20 6.31
N VAL A 254 -15.02 4.98 7.59
CA VAL A 254 -16.08 4.04 7.99
C VAL A 254 -17.43 4.41 7.39
N LYS A 255 -17.79 5.70 7.43
CA LYS A 255 -19.05 6.19 6.84
C LYS A 255 -19.08 6.01 5.33
N PHE A 256 -18.00 6.38 4.64
CA PHE A 256 -17.92 6.22 3.19
C PHE A 256 -17.92 4.75 2.78
N PHE A 257 -17.13 3.91 3.46
CA PHE A 257 -17.09 2.48 3.26
C PHE A 257 -18.50 1.87 3.36
N ALA A 258 -19.21 2.14 4.45
CA ALA A 258 -20.58 1.68 4.63
C ALA A 258 -21.53 2.19 3.52
N SER A 259 -21.38 3.44 3.08
CA SER A 259 -22.21 3.99 1.99
C SER A 259 -22.03 3.23 0.66
N VAL A 260 -20.85 2.67 0.41
CA VAL A 260 -20.57 1.88 -0.79
C VAL A 260 -20.98 0.42 -0.60
N THR A 261 -20.68 -0.18 0.55
CA THR A 261 -20.83 -1.63 0.75
C THR A 261 -22.19 -2.05 1.31
N SER A 262 -22.78 -1.29 2.23
CA SER A 262 -24.03 -1.67 2.91
C SER A 262 -25.25 -1.83 1.98
N PRO A 263 -25.41 -1.05 0.90
CA PRO A 263 -26.51 -1.26 -0.05
C PRO A 263 -26.37 -2.54 -0.89
N GLN A 264 -25.20 -3.18 -0.88
CA GLN A 264 -24.90 -4.32 -1.74
C GLN A 264 -25.00 -5.64 -0.96
N ARG A 265 -25.68 -6.63 -1.55
CA ARG A 265 -25.65 -8.02 -1.07
C ARG A 265 -24.66 -8.80 -1.93
N ALA A 266 -23.70 -9.44 -1.27
CA ALA A 266 -22.75 -10.35 -1.90
C ALA A 266 -23.08 -11.79 -1.48
N GLU A 267 -23.18 -12.69 -2.45
CA GLU A 267 -23.44 -14.11 -2.21
C GLU A 267 -22.34 -14.96 -2.83
N ALA A 268 -21.77 -15.86 -2.04
CA ALA A 268 -20.77 -16.81 -2.53
C ALA A 268 -21.44 -18.15 -2.84
N ASP A 269 -21.09 -18.76 -3.97
CA ASP A 269 -21.48 -20.14 -4.27
C ASP A 269 -20.83 -21.09 -3.23
N PRO A 270 -21.63 -21.83 -2.43
CA PRO A 270 -21.08 -22.70 -1.41
C PRO A 270 -20.23 -23.84 -1.96
N ALA A 271 -20.61 -24.45 -3.09
CA ALA A 271 -19.89 -25.57 -3.68
C ALA A 271 -18.51 -25.15 -4.18
N VAL A 272 -18.44 -23.99 -4.84
CA VAL A 272 -17.18 -23.37 -5.27
C VAL A 272 -16.31 -23.02 -4.06
N PHE A 273 -16.90 -22.44 -3.01
CA PHE A 273 -16.17 -22.12 -1.77
C PHE A 273 -15.56 -23.37 -1.13
N PHE A 274 -16.34 -24.43 -0.92
CA PHE A 274 -15.83 -25.65 -0.30
C PHE A 274 -14.74 -26.31 -1.14
N ARG A 275 -14.92 -26.35 -2.47
CA ARG A 275 -13.91 -26.87 -3.39
C ARG A 275 -12.58 -26.11 -3.30
N MET A 276 -12.64 -24.78 -3.27
CA MET A 276 -11.45 -23.93 -3.11
C MET A 276 -10.80 -24.10 -1.73
N ALA A 277 -11.60 -24.10 -0.65
CA ALA A 277 -11.11 -24.20 0.71
C ALA A 277 -10.48 -25.56 1.02
N ASP A 278 -11.08 -26.64 0.54
CA ASP A 278 -10.57 -28.00 0.72
C ASP A 278 -9.28 -28.21 -0.10
N SER A 279 -9.19 -27.60 -1.29
CA SER A 279 -7.96 -27.59 -2.09
C SER A 279 -6.84 -26.81 -1.40
N ALA A 280 -7.15 -25.63 -0.83
CA ALA A 280 -6.18 -24.86 -0.06
C ALA A 280 -5.71 -25.62 1.18
N TYR A 281 -6.61 -26.26 1.92
CA TYR A 281 -6.27 -27.12 3.06
C TYR A 281 -5.35 -28.27 2.65
N ALA A 282 -5.64 -28.96 1.54
CA ALA A 282 -4.80 -30.04 1.03
C ALA A 282 -3.37 -29.58 0.71
N ILE A 283 -3.21 -28.40 0.10
CA ILE A 283 -1.90 -27.80 -0.19
C ILE A 283 -1.15 -27.48 1.11
N LEU A 284 -1.81 -26.80 2.05
CA LEU A 284 -1.21 -26.43 3.34
C LEU A 284 -0.74 -27.65 4.13
N ARG A 285 -1.49 -28.76 4.05
CA ARG A 285 -1.12 -30.02 4.71
C ARG A 285 0.05 -30.72 4.01
N ARG A 286 -0.01 -30.85 2.68
CA ARG A 286 1.02 -31.51 1.86
C ARG A 286 2.36 -30.78 1.93
N ASP A 287 2.31 -29.45 1.83
CA ASP A 287 3.49 -28.60 1.70
C ASP A 287 3.84 -27.91 3.04
N SER A 288 3.40 -28.52 4.15
CA SER A 288 3.48 -27.96 5.51
C SER A 288 4.89 -27.52 5.89
N ALA A 289 5.93 -28.30 5.57
CA ALA A 289 7.32 -27.96 5.88
C ALA A 289 7.83 -26.70 5.14
N GLU A 290 7.32 -26.42 3.93
CA GLU A 290 7.70 -25.25 3.14
C GLU A 290 6.89 -24.01 3.54
N LEU A 291 5.61 -24.20 3.86
CA LEU A 291 4.67 -23.11 4.11
C LEU A 291 4.56 -22.72 5.60
N PHE A 292 5.09 -23.52 6.51
CA PHE A 292 5.07 -23.27 7.95
C PHE A 292 6.26 -22.45 8.42
N GLY A 293 5.99 -21.34 9.11
CA GLY A 293 7.00 -20.52 9.74
C GLY A 293 6.42 -19.73 10.91
N LYS A 294 7.17 -19.69 12.03
CA LYS A 294 6.80 -18.92 13.25
C LYS A 294 5.40 -19.26 13.78
N GLY A 295 4.99 -20.53 13.74
CA GLY A 295 3.68 -20.98 14.25
C GLY A 295 2.51 -20.74 13.31
N LEU A 296 2.76 -20.25 12.09
CA LEU A 296 1.74 -19.92 11.10
C LEU A 296 2.06 -20.62 9.78
N PHE A 297 1.01 -21.00 9.04
CA PHE A 297 1.11 -21.40 7.65
C PHE A 297 0.82 -20.18 6.77
N GLN A 298 1.77 -19.82 5.91
CA GLN A 298 1.63 -18.68 5.02
C GLN A 298 1.13 -19.13 3.66
N PHE A 299 0.06 -18.49 3.18
CA PHE A 299 -0.40 -18.67 1.81
C PHE A 299 0.43 -17.77 0.89
N SER A 300 1.63 -18.25 0.55
CA SER A 300 2.59 -17.52 -0.27
C SER A 300 2.13 -17.41 -1.74
N PRO A 301 2.77 -16.56 -2.58
CA PRO A 301 2.53 -16.56 -4.02
C PRO A 301 2.70 -17.96 -4.65
N VAL A 302 3.66 -18.76 -4.16
CA VAL A 302 3.87 -20.14 -4.60
C VAL A 302 2.67 -21.02 -4.23
N GLY A 303 2.20 -20.95 -2.99
CA GLY A 303 1.00 -21.68 -2.56
C GLY A 303 -0.25 -21.30 -3.35
N THR A 304 -0.36 -20.03 -3.74
CA THR A 304 -1.48 -19.54 -4.56
C THR A 304 -1.42 -20.06 -5.99
N GLU A 305 -0.24 -20.09 -6.62
CA GLU A 305 -0.10 -20.66 -7.96
C GLU A 305 -0.32 -22.17 -7.97
N ARG A 306 0.08 -22.89 -6.92
CA ARG A 306 -0.26 -24.32 -6.74
C ARG A 306 -1.78 -24.51 -6.62
N LEU A 307 -2.46 -23.67 -5.84
CA LEU A 307 -3.92 -23.72 -5.73
C LEU A 307 -4.55 -23.46 -7.09
N ARG A 308 -4.11 -22.41 -7.80
CA ARG A 308 -4.59 -22.07 -9.14
C ARG A 308 -4.48 -23.26 -10.09
N GLY A 309 -3.35 -23.98 -10.08
CA GLY A 309 -3.18 -25.19 -10.88
C GLY A 309 -4.14 -26.33 -10.48
N GLN A 310 -4.39 -26.51 -9.18
CA GLN A 310 -5.27 -27.57 -8.67
C GLN A 310 -6.76 -27.34 -8.95
N ILE A 311 -7.18 -26.08 -9.07
CA ILE A 311 -8.57 -25.70 -9.38
C ILE A 311 -8.69 -25.01 -10.75
N ALA A 312 -7.81 -25.35 -11.69
CA ALA A 312 -7.73 -24.73 -13.01
C ALA A 312 -9.04 -24.81 -13.80
N ASP A 313 -9.79 -25.90 -13.66
CA ASP A 313 -11.05 -26.17 -14.36
C ASP A 313 -12.23 -25.29 -13.90
N ILE A 314 -12.10 -24.59 -12.77
CA ILE A 314 -13.15 -23.70 -12.25
C ILE A 314 -12.76 -22.24 -12.21
N LEU A 315 -11.57 -21.86 -12.68
CA LEU A 315 -11.06 -20.49 -12.55
C LEU A 315 -11.99 -19.43 -13.15
N ASP A 316 -12.61 -19.74 -14.29
CA ASP A 316 -13.52 -18.83 -14.99
C ASP A 316 -14.97 -18.92 -14.52
N GLN A 317 -15.29 -19.84 -13.60
CA GLN A 317 -16.65 -19.97 -13.07
C GLN A 317 -17.00 -18.77 -12.19
N PRO A 318 -18.24 -18.24 -12.28
CA PRO A 318 -18.76 -17.28 -11.31
C PRO A 318 -18.71 -17.87 -9.90
N PHE A 319 -18.15 -17.11 -8.97
CA PHE A 319 -18.03 -17.50 -7.56
C PHE A 319 -18.84 -16.57 -6.66
N ILE A 320 -18.67 -15.26 -6.81
CA ILE A 320 -19.38 -14.27 -6.01
C ILE A 320 -20.39 -13.56 -6.89
N SER A 321 -21.66 -13.56 -6.49
CA SER A 321 -22.68 -12.69 -7.04
C SER A 321 -22.71 -11.38 -6.27
N ILE A 322 -22.60 -10.26 -6.98
CA ILE A 322 -22.72 -8.91 -6.45
C ILE A 322 -23.49 -8.05 -7.47
N ALA A 323 -24.26 -7.08 -6.99
CA ALA A 323 -25.16 -6.27 -7.83
C ALA A 323 -24.43 -5.55 -8.98
N THR A 324 -23.15 -5.19 -8.78
CA THR A 324 -22.32 -4.51 -9.78
C THR A 324 -21.70 -5.46 -10.82
N GLY A 325 -22.01 -6.75 -10.76
CA GLY A 325 -21.53 -7.81 -11.68
C GLY A 325 -20.81 -8.94 -10.93
N PRO A 326 -20.85 -10.19 -11.38
CA PRO A 326 -20.24 -11.31 -10.65
C PRO A 326 -18.71 -11.19 -10.58
N MET A 327 -18.11 -11.96 -9.67
CA MET A 327 -16.66 -12.24 -9.64
C MET A 327 -16.41 -13.71 -9.92
N THR A 328 -15.40 -14.01 -10.72
CA THR A 328 -14.96 -15.39 -10.96
C THR A 328 -14.04 -15.91 -9.84
N VAL A 329 -13.82 -17.23 -9.79
CA VAL A 329 -12.85 -17.85 -8.88
C VAL A 329 -11.45 -17.24 -9.06
N GLN A 330 -11.03 -17.05 -10.31
CA GLN A 330 -9.78 -16.42 -10.69
C GLN A 330 -9.61 -15.03 -10.07
N GLN A 331 -10.64 -14.18 -10.17
CA GLN A 331 -10.60 -12.82 -9.63
C GLN A 331 -10.53 -12.81 -8.10
N VAL A 332 -11.22 -13.74 -7.43
CA VAL A 332 -11.14 -13.86 -5.97
C VAL A 332 -9.76 -14.33 -5.53
N LEU A 333 -9.16 -15.32 -6.21
CA LEU A 333 -7.80 -15.78 -5.94
C LEU A 333 -6.78 -14.65 -6.10
N ASP A 334 -6.90 -13.86 -7.16
CA ASP A 334 -6.01 -12.71 -7.40
C ASP A 334 -6.13 -11.65 -6.30
N GLY A 335 -7.33 -11.45 -5.76
CA GLY A 335 -7.55 -10.63 -4.56
C GLY A 335 -6.88 -11.19 -3.29
N LEU A 336 -6.92 -12.52 -3.11
CA LEU A 336 -6.34 -13.18 -1.92
C LEU A 336 -4.81 -13.08 -1.87
N VAL A 337 -4.13 -13.09 -3.02
CA VAL A 337 -2.66 -12.89 -3.11
C VAL A 337 -2.23 -11.61 -2.38
N ASN A 338 -3.04 -10.56 -2.44
CA ASN A 338 -2.73 -9.26 -1.87
C ASN A 338 -3.00 -9.15 -0.36
N ASN A 339 -3.71 -10.13 0.24
CA ASN A 339 -4.13 -10.09 1.64
C ASN A 339 -3.14 -10.75 2.61
N ASN A 340 -2.03 -11.33 2.13
CA ASN A 340 -1.03 -12.05 2.95
C ASN A 340 -1.70 -13.03 3.94
N VAL A 341 -2.53 -13.93 3.40
CA VAL A 341 -3.35 -14.84 4.20
C VAL A 341 -2.46 -15.79 5.00
N VAL A 342 -2.71 -15.86 6.32
CA VAL A 342 -2.00 -16.76 7.24
C VAL A 342 -3.00 -17.61 8.02
N PHE A 343 -2.62 -18.86 8.27
CA PHE A 343 -3.41 -19.83 9.02
C PHE A 343 -2.65 -20.23 10.29
N PRO A 344 -3.25 -20.13 11.48
CA PRO A 344 -2.59 -20.56 12.71
C PRO A 344 -2.47 -22.09 12.78
N ALA A 345 -1.54 -22.57 13.61
CA ALA A 345 -1.43 -23.99 13.95
C ALA A 345 -2.26 -24.33 15.20
N PRO A 346 -2.75 -25.58 15.34
CA PRO A 346 -2.70 -26.67 14.35
C PRO A 346 -3.64 -26.42 13.16
N LEU A 347 -3.32 -26.98 11.98
CA LEU A 347 -4.18 -26.83 10.80
C LEU A 347 -5.46 -27.66 10.92
N GLU A 348 -6.58 -26.98 11.12
CA GLU A 348 -7.91 -27.57 11.12
C GLU A 348 -8.75 -27.08 9.94
N THR A 349 -9.51 -27.98 9.32
CA THR A 349 -10.33 -27.67 8.14
C THR A 349 -11.32 -26.54 8.39
N LEU A 350 -12.00 -26.53 9.55
CA LEU A 350 -12.96 -25.49 9.90
C LEU A 350 -12.27 -24.12 10.07
N GLN A 351 -11.06 -24.11 10.63
CA GLN A 351 -10.29 -22.89 10.81
C GLN A 351 -9.80 -22.33 9.47
N VAL A 352 -9.29 -23.19 8.56
CA VAL A 352 -8.92 -22.78 7.21
C VAL A 352 -10.11 -22.17 6.47
N ARG A 353 -11.28 -22.82 6.54
CA ARG A 353 -12.52 -22.29 5.96
C ARG A 353 -12.90 -20.94 6.57
N ALA A 354 -12.84 -20.76 7.89
CA ALA A 354 -13.14 -19.50 8.55
C ALA A 354 -12.20 -18.37 8.13
N VAL A 355 -10.89 -18.63 8.09
CA VAL A 355 -9.87 -17.67 7.65
C VAL A 355 -10.10 -17.28 6.19
N LEU A 356 -10.32 -18.25 5.29
CA LEU A 356 -10.61 -17.97 3.89
C LEU A 356 -11.89 -17.15 3.73
N ASN A 357 -12.96 -17.51 4.42
CA ASN A 357 -14.22 -16.76 4.37
C ASN A 357 -14.02 -15.28 4.74
N ASN A 358 -13.27 -14.99 5.81
CA ASN A 358 -12.98 -13.61 6.21
C ASN A 358 -12.11 -12.85 5.20
N ASN A 359 -11.14 -13.52 4.60
CA ASN A 359 -10.30 -12.91 3.55
C ASN A 359 -11.09 -12.69 2.25
N ILE A 360 -11.98 -13.60 1.87
CA ILE A 360 -12.87 -13.43 0.71
C ILE A 360 -13.82 -12.26 0.94
N LYS A 361 -14.39 -12.09 2.14
CA LYS A 361 -15.19 -10.89 2.47
C LYS A 361 -14.39 -9.61 2.24
N THR A 362 -13.12 -9.59 2.65
CA THR A 362 -12.22 -8.44 2.43
C THR A 362 -11.97 -8.21 0.93
N VAL A 363 -11.76 -9.27 0.15
CA VAL A 363 -11.61 -9.19 -1.31
C VAL A 363 -12.86 -8.60 -1.97
N ILE A 364 -14.05 -9.05 -1.57
CA ILE A 364 -15.33 -8.54 -2.08
C ILE A 364 -15.50 -7.06 -1.76
N GLN A 365 -15.22 -6.65 -0.52
CA GLN A 365 -15.29 -5.24 -0.11
C GLN A 365 -14.32 -4.36 -0.89
N ASN A 366 -13.09 -4.83 -1.08
CA ASN A 366 -12.07 -4.15 -1.87
C ASN A 366 -12.48 -4.03 -3.35
N GLU A 367 -13.11 -5.05 -3.92
CA GLU A 367 -13.65 -5.03 -5.28
C GLU A 367 -14.79 -4.02 -5.42
N MET A 368 -15.72 -3.97 -4.46
CA MET A 368 -16.81 -2.98 -4.46
C MET A 368 -16.28 -1.54 -4.49
N LEU A 369 -15.26 -1.25 -3.68
CA LEU A 369 -14.61 0.07 -3.65
C LEU A 369 -13.86 0.37 -4.95
N ALA A 370 -13.14 -0.61 -5.50
CA ALA A 370 -12.45 -0.44 -6.78
C ALA A 370 -13.44 -0.14 -7.91
N ARG A 371 -14.57 -0.86 -7.98
CA ARG A 371 -15.65 -0.61 -8.95
C ARG A 371 -16.28 0.76 -8.79
N GLU A 372 -16.47 1.23 -7.56
CA GLU A 372 -16.96 2.59 -7.31
C GLU A 372 -15.98 3.66 -7.81
N GLY A 373 -14.67 3.47 -7.60
CA GLY A 373 -13.65 4.36 -8.14
C GLY A 373 -13.58 4.33 -9.67
N LEU A 374 -13.69 3.14 -10.28
CA LEU A 374 -13.73 2.97 -11.74
C LEU A 374 -14.96 3.63 -12.35
N ARG A 375 -16.12 3.49 -11.71
CA ARG A 375 -17.37 4.16 -12.11
C ARG A 375 -17.24 5.69 -12.12
N ARG A 376 -16.39 6.23 -11.25
CA ARG A 376 -16.06 7.68 -11.18
C ARG A 376 -14.90 8.09 -12.08
N ASN A 377 -14.40 7.18 -12.92
CA ASN A 377 -13.32 7.43 -13.86
C ASN A 377 -11.97 7.79 -13.19
N LEU A 378 -11.73 7.36 -11.95
CA LEU A 378 -10.50 7.68 -11.21
C LEU A 378 -9.25 7.02 -11.80
N GLN A 379 -9.41 5.96 -12.59
CA GLN A 379 -8.33 5.34 -13.37
C GLN A 379 -7.71 6.29 -14.40
N GLN A 380 -8.42 7.35 -14.80
CA GLN A 380 -7.91 8.37 -15.70
C GLN A 380 -7.23 9.53 -14.98
N SER A 381 -7.21 9.53 -13.64
CA SER A 381 -6.46 10.54 -12.88
C SER A 381 -4.96 10.47 -13.23
N ALA A 382 -4.30 11.63 -13.17
CA ALA A 382 -2.86 11.69 -13.42
C ALA A 382 -2.08 10.85 -12.39
N ALA A 383 -2.52 10.82 -11.14
CA ALA A 383 -1.90 10.05 -10.07
C ALA A 383 -1.98 8.54 -10.32
N VAL A 384 -3.17 8.00 -10.63
CA VAL A 384 -3.35 6.56 -10.87
C VAL A 384 -2.59 6.11 -12.12
N ARG A 385 -2.65 6.86 -13.22
CA ARG A 385 -1.91 6.51 -14.45
C ARG A 385 -0.40 6.52 -14.23
N HIS A 386 0.10 7.50 -13.47
CA HIS A 386 1.50 7.57 -13.08
C HIS A 386 1.91 6.35 -12.25
N ASP A 387 1.16 6.04 -11.19
CA ASP A 387 1.43 4.90 -10.31
C ASP A 387 1.48 3.58 -11.13
N ILE A 388 0.48 3.32 -11.98
CA ILE A 388 0.45 2.13 -12.83
C ILE A 388 1.66 2.11 -13.78
N ALA A 389 1.98 3.24 -14.43
CA ALA A 389 3.09 3.32 -15.37
C ALA A 389 4.45 2.99 -14.72
N VAL A 390 4.71 3.53 -13.53
CA VAL A 390 5.95 3.25 -12.77
C VAL A 390 6.12 1.76 -12.50
N TRP A 391 5.05 1.09 -12.05
CA TRP A 391 5.07 -0.36 -11.79
C TRP A 391 5.18 -1.19 -13.06
N MET A 392 4.45 -0.82 -14.11
CA MET A 392 4.47 -1.54 -15.38
C MET A 392 5.79 -1.39 -16.13
N ASP A 393 6.44 -0.23 -16.07
CA ASP A 393 7.76 -0.03 -16.67
C ASP A 393 8.82 -0.88 -15.96
N ASN A 394 8.80 -0.93 -14.63
CA ASN A 394 9.70 -1.83 -13.89
C ASN A 394 9.49 -3.30 -14.26
N TYR A 395 8.23 -3.74 -14.34
CA TYR A 395 7.91 -5.11 -14.73
C TYR A 395 8.39 -5.43 -16.15
N ARG A 396 8.06 -4.57 -17.12
CA ARG A 396 8.46 -4.73 -18.53
C ARG A 396 9.97 -4.70 -18.71
N SER A 397 10.66 -3.82 -18.01
CA SER A 397 12.12 -3.78 -17.96
C SER A 397 12.71 -5.12 -17.49
N ALA A 398 12.17 -5.68 -16.41
CA ALA A 398 12.61 -6.98 -15.91
C ALA A 398 12.34 -8.13 -16.91
N ARG A 399 11.22 -8.07 -17.65
CA ARG A 399 10.91 -9.04 -18.72
C ARG A 399 11.87 -8.90 -19.89
N MET A 400 12.18 -7.68 -20.33
CA MET A 400 13.13 -7.44 -21.41
C MET A 400 14.52 -7.91 -21.05
N LEU A 401 14.99 -7.58 -19.84
CA LEU A 401 16.28 -8.03 -19.35
C LEU A 401 16.39 -9.56 -19.36
N ARG A 402 15.32 -10.26 -18.96
CA ARG A 402 15.29 -11.73 -19.04
C ARG A 402 15.33 -12.21 -20.48
N ALA A 403 14.56 -11.61 -21.38
CA ALA A 403 14.58 -11.96 -22.79
C ALA A 403 15.99 -11.80 -23.41
N VAL A 404 16.69 -10.71 -23.08
CA VAL A 404 18.08 -10.50 -23.52
C VAL A 404 18.98 -11.61 -23.00
N LEU A 405 18.93 -11.91 -21.70
CA LEU A 405 19.74 -12.96 -21.09
C LEU A 405 19.47 -14.35 -21.68
N ASP A 406 18.22 -14.65 -22.02
CA ASP A 406 17.81 -15.92 -22.64
C ASP A 406 18.33 -16.07 -24.08
N THR A 407 18.68 -14.97 -24.75
CA THR A 407 19.30 -14.99 -26.10
C THR A 407 20.83 -15.10 -26.07
N LEU A 408 21.46 -14.90 -24.91
CA LEU A 408 22.92 -14.99 -24.80
C LEU A 408 23.38 -16.43 -24.92
N ALA A 409 24.43 -16.64 -25.72
CA ALA A 409 25.13 -17.92 -25.73
C ALA A 409 25.61 -18.28 -24.30
N PRO A 410 25.56 -19.57 -23.92
CA PRO A 410 26.04 -19.98 -22.61
C PRO A 410 27.51 -19.56 -22.45
N PRO A 411 27.87 -18.94 -21.31
CA PRO A 411 29.24 -18.52 -21.10
C PRO A 411 30.16 -19.76 -21.07
N PRO A 412 31.40 -19.67 -21.60
CA PRO A 412 32.32 -20.80 -21.64
C PRO A 412 32.45 -21.50 -20.29
N ASP A 413 32.50 -22.83 -20.29
CA ASP A 413 32.60 -23.62 -19.05
C ASP A 413 33.89 -23.35 -18.26
N THR A 414 34.90 -22.82 -18.93
CA THR A 414 36.18 -22.40 -18.36
C THR A 414 36.08 -21.16 -17.47
N LEU A 415 34.97 -20.40 -17.53
CA LEU A 415 34.78 -19.21 -16.72
C LEU A 415 34.33 -19.57 -15.29
N THR A 416 34.91 -18.89 -14.30
CA THR A 416 34.44 -18.92 -12.92
C THR A 416 33.04 -18.29 -12.80
N PRO A 417 32.26 -18.59 -11.74
CA PRO A 417 30.94 -17.99 -11.55
C PRO A 417 30.92 -16.45 -11.61
N VAL A 418 31.95 -15.79 -11.07
CA VAL A 418 32.11 -14.33 -11.10
C VAL A 418 32.33 -13.83 -12.54
N GLN A 419 33.15 -14.54 -13.32
CA GLN A 419 33.37 -14.20 -14.72
C GLN A 419 32.14 -14.44 -15.58
N LYS A 420 31.36 -15.50 -15.31
CA LYS A 420 30.09 -15.78 -15.99
C LYS A 420 29.06 -14.66 -15.73
N GLU A 421 28.98 -14.18 -14.49
CA GLU A 421 28.11 -13.05 -14.14
C GLU A 421 28.55 -11.76 -14.82
N ARG A 422 29.85 -11.48 -14.81
CA ARG A 422 30.42 -10.32 -15.51
C ARG A 422 30.16 -10.36 -17.02
N TYR A 423 30.32 -11.51 -17.67
CA TYR A 423 30.02 -11.70 -19.09
C TYR A 423 28.56 -11.35 -19.42
N ARG A 424 27.61 -11.85 -18.61
CA ARG A 424 26.18 -11.55 -18.78
C ARG A 424 25.90 -10.07 -18.57
N LYS A 425 26.52 -9.47 -17.55
CA LYS A 425 26.38 -8.06 -17.23
C LYS A 425 26.87 -7.16 -18.36
N GLU A 426 28.07 -7.41 -18.88
CA GLU A 426 28.64 -6.65 -20.00
C GLU A 426 27.75 -6.71 -21.26
N ALA A 427 27.19 -7.88 -21.57
CA ALA A 427 26.26 -8.03 -22.70
C ALA A 427 24.96 -7.22 -22.51
N VAL A 428 24.40 -7.23 -21.29
CA VAL A 428 23.22 -6.42 -20.95
C VAL A 428 23.53 -4.93 -21.03
N ASP A 429 24.68 -4.49 -20.50
CA ASP A 429 25.09 -3.10 -20.51
C ASP A 429 25.33 -2.59 -21.95
N ALA A 430 25.96 -3.40 -22.80
CA ALA A 430 26.13 -3.09 -24.23
C ALA A 430 24.77 -2.92 -24.92
N PHE A 431 23.83 -3.85 -24.68
CA PHE A 431 22.49 -3.77 -25.23
C PHE A 431 21.74 -2.50 -24.79
N ILE A 432 21.83 -2.12 -23.50
CA ILE A 432 21.21 -0.87 -23.01
C ILE A 432 21.88 0.35 -23.65
N GLY A 433 23.20 0.32 -23.86
CA GLY A 433 23.94 1.35 -24.61
C GLY A 433 23.38 1.55 -26.02
N GLU A 434 23.19 0.46 -26.77
CA GLU A 434 22.59 0.52 -28.11
C GLU A 434 21.17 1.07 -28.10
N LEU A 435 20.35 0.68 -27.10
CA LEU A 435 19.01 1.26 -26.94
C LEU A 435 19.08 2.76 -26.64
N ALA A 436 20.05 3.20 -25.84
CA ALA A 436 20.24 4.61 -25.51
C ALA A 436 20.55 5.45 -26.76
N ASP A 437 21.35 4.92 -27.70
CA ASP A 437 21.59 5.56 -28.98
C ASP A 437 20.35 5.54 -29.88
N ARG A 438 19.71 4.37 -30.00
CA ARG A 438 18.50 4.18 -30.81
C ARG A 438 17.36 5.11 -30.39
N TYR A 439 17.14 5.27 -29.09
CA TYR A 439 16.06 6.10 -28.54
C TYR A 439 16.51 7.51 -28.17
N GLY A 440 17.77 7.91 -28.41
CA GLY A 440 18.24 9.27 -28.13
C GLY A 440 18.18 9.65 -26.64
N ALA A 441 18.69 8.79 -25.76
CA ALA A 441 18.69 9.05 -24.33
C ALA A 441 19.71 10.15 -23.95
N ALA A 442 19.25 11.13 -23.18
CA ALA A 442 20.06 12.27 -22.74
C ALA A 442 19.75 12.66 -21.28
N MET A 443 20.76 13.13 -20.56
CA MET A 443 20.66 13.54 -19.16
C MET A 443 20.98 15.02 -18.98
N ARG A 444 20.24 15.69 -18.09
CA ARG A 444 20.48 17.08 -17.65
C ARG A 444 21.24 17.09 -16.33
N GLU A 445 22.55 16.99 -16.46
CA GLU A 445 23.53 16.97 -15.37
C GLU A 445 23.36 18.08 -14.33
N GLU A 446 23.15 19.31 -14.79
CA GLU A 446 23.00 20.47 -13.90
C GLU A 446 21.70 20.41 -13.09
N ALA A 447 20.60 19.98 -13.71
CA ALA A 447 19.32 19.81 -13.03
C ALA A 447 19.41 18.74 -11.93
N LEU A 448 20.16 17.65 -12.18
CA LEU A 448 20.40 16.61 -11.18
C LEU A 448 21.30 17.08 -10.02
N ARG A 449 22.34 17.86 -10.32
CA ARG A 449 23.22 18.42 -9.27
C ARG A 449 22.44 19.34 -8.32
N ASN A 450 21.55 20.16 -8.87
CA ASN A 450 20.74 21.09 -8.10
C ASN A 450 19.58 20.42 -7.33
N LEU A 451 19.36 19.12 -7.52
CA LEU A 451 18.32 18.38 -6.82
C LEU A 451 18.75 18.01 -5.39
N SER A 452 17.98 18.51 -4.41
CA SER A 452 18.10 18.14 -3.00
C SER A 452 17.47 16.78 -2.73
N THR A 453 18.22 15.90 -2.05
CA THR A 453 17.78 14.55 -1.66
C THR A 453 18.17 14.25 -0.22
N THR A 454 17.49 13.29 0.41
CA THR A 454 17.92 12.74 1.70
C THR A 454 18.98 11.66 1.53
N THR A 455 19.76 11.41 2.58
CA THR A 455 20.70 10.27 2.64
C THR A 455 20.11 9.09 3.41
N THR A 456 18.79 9.06 3.60
CA THR A 456 18.15 8.01 4.39
C THR A 456 17.93 6.76 3.54
N ASN A 457 18.53 5.66 3.97
CA ASN A 457 18.40 4.37 3.31
C ASN A 457 17.22 3.62 3.94
N MET A 458 16.06 3.58 3.28
CA MET A 458 14.85 2.95 3.82
C MET A 458 13.97 2.33 2.75
N SER A 459 13.27 1.26 3.13
CA SER A 459 12.18 0.68 2.34
C SER A 459 10.84 1.20 2.85
N THR A 460 10.08 1.84 1.99
CA THR A 460 8.77 2.38 2.35
C THR A 460 7.65 1.44 1.95
N TRP A 461 6.65 1.28 2.82
CA TRP A 461 5.37 0.64 2.49
C TRP A 461 4.31 1.73 2.30
N ARG A 462 3.59 1.69 1.17
CA ARG A 462 2.39 2.50 0.95
C ARG A 462 1.19 1.71 1.45
N HIS A 463 0.50 2.27 2.43
CA HIS A 463 -0.82 1.82 2.81
C HIS A 463 -1.82 2.29 1.76
N ILE A 464 -2.63 1.36 1.26
CA ILE A 464 -3.63 1.65 0.24
C ILE A 464 -4.94 1.99 0.94
N GLY A 465 -5.62 3.02 0.44
CA GLY A 465 -6.95 3.43 0.89
C GLY A 465 -7.89 2.25 1.14
N PHE A 466 -8.59 2.29 2.29
CA PHE A 466 -9.50 1.25 2.79
C PHE A 466 -8.87 -0.14 3.05
N GLY A 467 -7.54 -0.26 3.00
CA GLY A 467 -6.81 -1.47 3.37
C GLY A 467 -5.87 -1.99 2.29
N GLY A 468 -4.95 -2.86 2.71
CA GLY A 468 -3.87 -3.36 1.89
C GLY A 468 -2.59 -2.52 1.98
N ARG A 469 -1.49 -3.08 1.49
CA ARG A 469 -0.20 -2.40 1.41
C ARG A 469 0.57 -2.90 0.21
N ILE A 470 1.38 -2.02 -0.36
CA ILE A 470 2.35 -2.33 -1.41
C ILE A 470 3.66 -1.61 -1.07
N LEU A 471 4.79 -1.99 -1.67
CA LEU A 471 5.98 -1.15 -1.59
C LEU A 471 5.64 0.25 -2.11
N GLY A 472 6.22 1.29 -1.53
CA GLY A 472 5.96 2.67 -1.97
C GLY A 472 6.22 2.86 -3.47
N VAL A 473 7.26 2.17 -3.96
CA VAL A 473 7.70 2.14 -5.35
C VAL A 473 8.25 0.74 -5.68
N PRO A 474 8.26 0.33 -6.96
CA PRO A 474 9.01 -0.85 -7.37
C PRO A 474 10.52 -0.64 -7.18
N GLN A 475 11.26 -1.71 -6.90
CA GLN A 475 12.70 -1.64 -6.72
C GLN A 475 13.41 -1.45 -8.08
N THR A 476 14.18 -0.37 -8.20
CA THR A 476 15.10 -0.16 -9.33
C THR A 476 16.32 -1.08 -9.19
N ARG A 477 16.73 -1.74 -10.28
CA ARG A 477 17.99 -2.51 -10.28
C ARG A 477 19.15 -1.59 -10.64
N PRO A 478 20.30 -1.64 -9.93
CA PRO A 478 21.51 -0.94 -10.35
C PRO A 478 21.93 -1.38 -11.75
N GLN A 479 21.83 -0.47 -12.72
CA GLN A 479 22.23 -0.65 -14.11
C GLN A 479 22.90 0.64 -14.59
N VAL A 480 24.19 0.76 -14.29
CA VAL A 480 24.96 2.00 -14.46
C VAL A 480 26.02 1.88 -15.55
N ASP A 481 26.56 0.67 -15.74
CA ASP A 481 27.80 0.53 -16.51
C ASP A 481 27.59 0.59 -18.03
N TRP A 482 26.34 0.52 -18.50
CA TRP A 482 25.96 0.77 -19.90
C TRP A 482 26.46 2.12 -20.44
N ILE A 483 26.65 3.12 -19.57
CA ILE A 483 27.24 4.42 -19.95
C ILE A 483 28.71 4.26 -20.37
N TYR A 484 29.46 3.38 -19.69
CA TYR A 484 30.86 3.13 -20.02
C TYR A 484 30.98 2.29 -21.29
N GLU A 485 30.13 1.28 -21.47
CA GLU A 485 30.12 0.46 -22.68
C GLU A 485 29.77 1.29 -23.92
N ARG A 486 28.79 2.19 -23.81
CA ARG A 486 28.45 3.15 -24.88
C ARG A 486 29.66 3.99 -25.31
N LYS A 487 30.40 4.55 -24.35
CA LYS A 487 31.61 5.36 -24.64
C LYS A 487 32.76 4.56 -25.27
N LYS A 488 32.89 3.27 -24.93
CA LYS A 488 33.90 2.40 -25.56
C LYS A 488 33.58 2.19 -27.04
N GLN A 489 32.31 1.98 -27.39
CA GLN A 489 31.89 1.82 -28.78
C GLN A 489 32.15 3.09 -29.61
N ASP A 490 31.91 4.28 -29.05
CA ASP A 490 32.25 5.55 -29.70
C ASP A 490 33.74 5.69 -29.98
N THR A 491 34.59 5.14 -29.12
CA THR A 491 36.07 5.18 -29.28
C THR A 491 36.58 4.14 -30.28
N ILE A 492 35.85 3.04 -30.47
CA ILE A 492 36.20 1.98 -31.45
C ILE A 492 35.76 2.36 -32.87
N ASN A 493 34.71 3.18 -33.00
CA ASN A 493 34.15 3.62 -34.29
C ASN A 493 34.79 4.92 -34.83
N GLN A 494 35.74 5.52 -34.09
CA GLN A 494 36.60 6.62 -34.53
C GLN A 494 37.95 6.06 -34.96
#